data_AF-A0A951B2D1-F1
#
_entry.id   AF-A0A951B2D1-F1
#
_cell.length_a   1.000
_cell.length_b   1.000
_cell.length_c   1.000
_cell.angle_alpha   90.00
_cell.angle_beta   90.00
_cell.angle_gamma   90.00
#
_symmetry.space_group_name_H-M   'P 1'
#
loop_
_entity.id
_entity.type
_entity.pdbx_description
1 polymer ?
#
loop_
_entity_poly.entity_id
_entity_poly.type
_entity_poly.pdbx_seq_one_letter_code
_entity_poly.pdbx_strand_id
1 'polypeptide(L)'
;MSSKAKKAPNKPGKTAQPIEERSRKAPRASEAGDHVIVPERLQRERTAPKAAESVEGRYVYGIIENRENAGFGKTGIGGSNETVYTVPHGDIAAVVSKTTVFIFDPTRENALAHEHVIENVMKTHTIIPMSFGTVFRTDDDIREVLRSIYPSLKDVLKQMS
;
A
#
# COMPACT_ATOMS: atom_id res chain seq x y z
N MET A 1 -45.47 36.89 -22.55
CA MET A 1 -44.73 37.78 -21.61
C MET A 1 -43.55 36.99 -21.10
N SER A 2 -42.40 37.09 -21.76
CA SER A 2 -41.25 37.93 -21.34
C SER A 2 -40.57 37.32 -20.11
N SER A 3 -39.31 36.91 -20.13
CA SER A 3 -38.16 37.75 -20.50
C SER A 3 -36.90 36.93 -20.84
N LYS A 4 -36.08 37.53 -21.70
CA LYS A 4 -34.78 37.11 -22.22
C LYS A 4 -33.74 38.16 -21.79
N ALA A 5 -32.56 37.75 -21.31
CA ALA A 5 -31.34 38.58 -21.22
C ALA A 5 -30.16 37.69 -20.76
N LYS A 6 -28.87 37.87 -21.09
CA LYS A 6 -28.08 38.63 -22.08
C LYS A 6 -26.64 38.05 -22.02
N LYS A 7 -25.81 38.37 -23.01
CA LYS A 7 -24.54 37.72 -23.41
C LYS A 7 -23.27 38.50 -23.01
N ALA A 8 -22.21 37.76 -22.58
CA ALA A 8 -20.73 37.92 -22.72
C ALA A 8 -20.02 39.23 -22.27
N PRO A 9 -18.66 39.39 -22.38
CA PRO A 9 -17.52 38.43 -22.42
C PRO A 9 -16.42 38.76 -21.36
N ASN A 10 -15.38 37.91 -21.18
CA ASN A 10 -14.11 38.40 -20.61
C ASN A 10 -12.84 37.63 -21.09
N LYS A 11 -11.86 38.38 -21.62
CA LYS A 11 -10.41 38.13 -21.80
C LYS A 11 -9.79 39.54 -21.90
N PRO A 12 -8.63 39.86 -21.32
CA PRO A 12 -7.28 39.41 -21.77
C PRO A 12 -6.33 39.11 -20.56
N GLY A 13 -5.07 38.69 -20.61
CA GLY A 13 -4.03 38.43 -21.61
C GLY A 13 -2.65 38.39 -20.90
N LYS A 14 -1.63 37.81 -21.55
CA LYS A 14 -0.16 37.82 -21.25
C LYS A 14 0.29 36.90 -20.10
N THR A 15 1.32 36.05 -20.26
CA THR A 15 2.70 36.40 -20.61
C THR A 15 3.42 35.24 -21.34
N ALA A 16 4.17 35.59 -22.39
CA ALA A 16 5.02 34.70 -23.19
C ALA A 16 6.40 34.50 -22.54
N GLN A 17 6.97 33.32 -22.73
CA GLN A 17 8.29 32.89 -22.25
C GLN A 17 9.42 33.42 -23.16
N PRO A 18 10.66 33.59 -22.66
CA PRO A 18 11.78 34.10 -23.47
C PRO A 18 12.40 33.05 -24.38
N ILE A 19 13.01 33.57 -25.44
CA ILE A 19 13.51 32.94 -26.65
C ILE A 19 15.01 32.63 -26.46
N GLU A 20 15.48 31.43 -26.83
CA GLU A 20 16.90 31.12 -26.99
C GLU A 20 17.50 31.83 -28.21
N GLU A 21 18.69 32.43 -28.09
CA GLU A 21 19.57 32.58 -29.25
C GLU A 21 21.06 32.49 -28.88
N ARG A 22 21.78 31.77 -29.73
CA ARG A 22 23.10 31.18 -29.59
C ARG A 22 24.12 32.08 -30.28
N SER A 23 25.27 32.37 -29.66
CA SER A 23 26.40 32.93 -30.41
C SER A 23 27.75 32.35 -29.98
N ARG A 24 28.46 31.85 -30.99
CA ARG A 24 29.71 31.07 -30.94
C ARG A 24 30.91 32.01 -30.80
N LYS A 25 31.97 31.57 -30.10
CA LYS A 25 33.38 31.70 -30.55
C LYS A 25 34.36 31.02 -29.58
N ALA A 26 35.21 30.16 -30.12
CA ALA A 26 36.56 29.78 -29.64
C ALA A 26 37.56 30.28 -30.73
N PRO A 27 38.90 30.38 -30.56
CA PRO A 27 39.77 29.25 -30.12
C PRO A 27 41.14 29.58 -29.43
N ARG A 28 41.90 28.50 -29.17
CA ARG A 28 43.38 28.32 -28.95
C ARG A 28 43.94 28.55 -27.53
N ALA A 29 44.93 27.81 -27.02
CA ALA A 29 45.61 26.54 -27.35
C ALA A 29 46.58 26.18 -26.19
N SER A 30 46.90 24.88 -26.05
CA SER A 30 48.04 24.22 -25.34
C SER A 30 48.30 24.56 -23.86
N GLU A 31 48.54 23.61 -22.96
CA GLU A 31 49.77 22.80 -22.92
C GLU A 31 49.57 21.44 -22.23
N ALA A 32 50.41 20.49 -22.64
CA ALA A 32 50.48 19.12 -22.17
C ALA A 32 51.11 19.01 -20.78
N GLY A 33 50.67 18.02 -20.01
CA GLY A 33 51.33 17.61 -18.78
C GLY A 33 50.77 16.28 -18.27
N ASP A 34 51.56 15.22 -18.44
CA ASP A 34 51.37 13.90 -17.82
C ASP A 34 51.05 13.99 -16.34
N HIS A 35 50.02 13.29 -15.85
CA HIS A 35 50.18 12.43 -14.66
C HIS A 35 48.92 11.59 -14.33
N VAL A 36 49.16 10.27 -14.32
CA VAL A 36 48.67 9.28 -13.36
C VAL A 36 47.19 8.87 -13.42
N ILE A 37 47.00 7.65 -13.91
CA ILE A 37 45.84 6.79 -13.68
C ILE A 37 45.74 6.52 -12.17
N VAL A 38 44.69 7.00 -11.51
CA VAL A 38 44.22 6.48 -10.22
C VAL A 38 42.96 5.64 -10.46
N PRO A 39 42.94 4.35 -10.06
CA PRO A 39 41.77 3.51 -10.26
C PRO A 39 40.63 4.00 -9.36
N GLU A 40 39.48 4.29 -9.96
CA GLU A 40 38.20 4.61 -9.32
C GLU A 40 37.60 3.34 -8.68
N ARG A 41 38.33 2.74 -7.74
CA ARG A 41 37.94 1.50 -7.08
C ARG A 41 38.22 1.56 -5.59
N LEU A 42 37.66 2.56 -4.92
CA LEU A 42 37.26 2.51 -3.51
C LEU A 42 36.42 3.76 -3.21
N GLN A 43 35.38 3.64 -2.38
CA GLN A 43 34.50 4.71 -1.87
C GLN A 43 33.21 4.99 -2.65
N ARG A 44 32.28 4.04 -2.58
CA ARG A 44 31.10 4.20 -1.73
C ARG A 44 30.34 2.89 -1.74
N GLU A 45 30.74 1.98 -0.86
CA GLU A 45 29.77 1.11 -0.21
C GLU A 45 28.81 2.06 0.52
N ARG A 46 27.76 2.48 -0.18
CA ARG A 46 26.54 2.91 0.47
C ARG A 46 26.01 1.66 1.15
N THR A 47 26.49 1.38 2.36
CA THR A 47 25.70 0.62 3.31
C THR A 47 24.39 1.37 3.40
N ALA A 48 23.37 0.85 2.72
CA ALA A 48 22.01 1.29 2.93
C ALA A 48 21.77 1.27 4.44
N PRO A 49 21.16 2.31 5.04
CA PRO A 49 20.78 2.21 6.42
C PRO A 49 19.94 0.93 6.55
N LYS A 50 20.37 0.00 7.41
CA LYS A 50 19.56 -1.16 7.83
C LYS A 50 18.20 -0.56 8.14
N ALA A 51 17.20 -0.84 7.29
CA ALA A 51 15.86 -0.30 7.44
C ALA A 51 15.49 -0.46 8.91
N ALA A 52 15.20 0.66 9.59
CA ALA A 52 14.76 0.63 10.97
C ALA A 52 13.70 -0.46 11.06
N GLU A 53 13.89 -1.46 11.91
CA GLU A 53 12.95 -2.56 12.08
C GLU A 53 11.61 -1.95 12.49
N SER A 54 10.76 -1.69 11.50
CA SER A 54 9.45 -1.10 11.70
C SER A 54 8.62 -2.16 12.40
N VAL A 55 8.09 -1.84 13.58
CA VAL A 55 7.16 -2.72 14.29
C VAL A 55 5.95 -2.94 13.39
N GLU A 56 5.91 -4.12 12.78
CA GLU A 56 4.89 -4.50 11.80
C GLU A 56 3.75 -5.20 12.56
N GLY A 57 2.53 -4.72 12.40
CA GLY A 57 1.29 -5.35 12.84
C GLY A 57 0.58 -6.06 11.69
N ARG A 58 -0.46 -6.84 12.03
CA ARG A 58 -1.31 -7.60 11.12
C ARG A 58 -2.72 -7.07 11.25
N TYR A 59 -3.19 -6.38 10.22
CA TYR A 59 -4.59 -5.94 10.16
C TYR A 59 -5.44 -7.14 9.73
N VAL A 60 -6.47 -7.47 10.50
CA VAL A 60 -7.35 -8.62 10.26
C VAL A 60 -8.67 -8.17 9.66
N TYR A 61 -9.01 -8.71 8.49
CA TYR A 61 -10.24 -8.39 7.77
C TYR A 61 -11.38 -9.33 8.15
N GLY A 62 -11.08 -10.61 8.38
CA GLY A 62 -12.08 -11.62 8.64
C GLY A 62 -11.50 -13.01 8.73
N ILE A 63 -12.37 -13.99 8.91
CA ILE A 63 -12.02 -15.40 9.09
C ILE A 63 -12.78 -16.22 8.05
N ILE A 64 -12.08 -17.15 7.40
CA ILE A 64 -12.61 -18.02 6.34
C ILE A 64 -12.36 -19.49 6.67
N GLU A 65 -13.12 -20.39 6.04
CA GLU A 65 -12.73 -21.79 5.95
C GLU A 65 -11.64 -21.92 4.88
N ASN A 66 -10.42 -22.28 5.29
CA ASN A 66 -9.28 -22.51 4.41
C ASN A 66 -8.14 -23.22 5.17
N ARG A 67 -7.53 -24.24 4.55
CA ARG A 67 -6.38 -24.98 5.09
C ARG A 67 -5.04 -24.48 4.54
N GLU A 68 -5.08 -23.77 3.42
CA GLU A 68 -3.90 -23.44 2.63
C GLU A 68 -3.53 -21.95 2.72
N ASN A 69 -2.28 -21.67 2.37
CA ASN A 69 -1.86 -20.29 2.16
C ASN A 69 -2.52 -19.76 0.89
N ALA A 70 -3.34 -18.73 1.02
CA ALA A 70 -4.01 -18.06 -0.09
C ALA A 70 -3.66 -16.57 -0.07
N GLY A 71 -3.67 -15.95 -1.25
CA GLY A 71 -3.48 -14.52 -1.43
C GLY A 71 -4.65 -13.91 -2.17
N PHE A 72 -5.05 -12.70 -1.77
CA PHE A 72 -6.18 -11.97 -2.34
C PHE A 72 -5.77 -10.71 -3.11
N GLY A 73 -4.50 -10.64 -3.51
CA GLY A 73 -3.92 -9.50 -4.21
C GLY A 73 -3.35 -8.44 -3.29
N LYS A 74 -2.93 -7.32 -3.88
CA LYS A 74 -2.31 -6.19 -3.17
C LYS A 74 -3.33 -5.08 -2.98
N THR A 75 -4.19 -5.26 -1.99
CA THR A 75 -5.31 -4.34 -1.69
C THR A 75 -5.40 -4.07 -0.19
N GLY A 76 -4.26 -4.00 0.50
CA GLY A 76 -4.18 -3.72 1.93
C GLY A 76 -4.81 -2.38 2.35
N ILE A 77 -5.09 -2.24 3.65
CA ILE A 77 -5.71 -1.04 4.23
C ILE A 77 -4.72 0.14 4.28
N GLY A 78 -5.23 1.38 4.34
CA GLY A 78 -4.42 2.58 4.56
C GLY A 78 -3.66 3.05 3.32
N GLY A 79 -4.17 2.72 2.11
CA GLY A 79 -3.49 3.02 0.85
C GLY A 79 -2.19 2.23 0.65
N SER A 80 -1.92 1.27 1.54
CA SER A 80 -0.76 0.39 1.43
C SER A 80 -1.03 -0.64 0.32
N ASN A 81 -0.10 -0.78 -0.62
CA ASN A 81 -0.17 -1.82 -1.67
C ASN A 81 0.31 -3.16 -1.11
N GLU A 82 -0.05 -3.45 0.14
CA GLU A 82 0.34 -4.65 0.87
C GLU A 82 -0.46 -5.84 0.40
N THR A 83 0.21 -6.99 0.37
CA THR A 83 -0.43 -8.25 0.01
C THR A 83 -1.40 -8.66 1.10
N VAL A 84 -2.62 -9.01 0.71
CA VAL A 84 -3.60 -9.66 1.58
C VAL A 84 -3.38 -11.17 1.48
N TYR A 85 -3.15 -11.84 2.61
CA TYR A 85 -2.82 -13.26 2.71
C TYR A 85 -3.54 -13.94 3.87
N THR A 86 -3.41 -15.26 3.98
CA THR A 86 -4.01 -16.04 5.07
C THR A 86 -3.01 -16.43 6.15
N VAL A 87 -3.49 -16.45 7.40
CA VAL A 87 -2.82 -17.09 8.55
C VAL A 87 -3.68 -18.28 8.98
N PRO A 88 -3.29 -19.53 8.62
CA PRO A 88 -4.11 -20.70 8.86
C PRO A 88 -3.98 -21.27 10.28
N HIS A 89 -5.09 -21.86 10.76
CA HIS A 89 -5.16 -22.71 11.94
C HIS A 89 -6.16 -23.85 11.71
N GLY A 90 -5.66 -25.08 11.56
CA GLY A 90 -6.52 -26.22 11.24
C GLY A 90 -7.12 -26.07 9.85
N ASP A 91 -8.45 -25.96 9.76
CA ASP A 91 -9.16 -25.72 8.50
C ASP A 91 -9.85 -24.35 8.42
N ILE A 92 -9.50 -23.43 9.31
CA ILE A 92 -9.87 -22.01 9.19
C ILE A 92 -8.61 -21.16 9.02
N ALA A 93 -8.78 -19.95 8.48
CA ALA A 93 -7.71 -18.98 8.39
C ALA A 93 -8.20 -17.55 8.60
N ALA A 94 -7.37 -16.73 9.23
CA ALA A 94 -7.56 -15.28 9.25
C ALA A 94 -7.06 -14.68 7.94
N VAL A 95 -7.83 -13.76 7.36
CA VAL A 95 -7.41 -12.95 6.21
C VAL A 95 -6.80 -11.66 6.72
N VAL A 96 -5.54 -11.40 6.37
CA VAL A 96 -4.75 -10.31 6.94
C VAL A 96 -3.89 -9.57 5.91
N SER A 97 -3.46 -8.36 6.24
CA SER A 97 -2.35 -7.68 5.58
C SER A 97 -1.38 -7.14 6.63
N LYS A 98 -0.13 -6.91 6.22
CA LYS A 98 0.85 -6.22 7.05
C LYS A 98 0.50 -4.74 7.16
N THR A 99 0.89 -4.13 8.27
CA THR A 99 0.71 -2.69 8.54
C THR A 99 1.80 -2.20 9.47
N THR A 100 2.24 -0.95 9.35
CA THR A 100 3.12 -0.30 10.33
C THR A 100 2.33 0.51 11.38
N VAL A 101 1.01 0.50 11.29
CA VAL A 101 0.08 1.25 12.13
C VAL A 101 -0.81 0.28 12.90
N PHE A 102 -0.98 0.55 14.20
CA PHE A 102 -1.80 -0.26 15.10
C PHE A 102 -3.20 0.31 15.37
N ILE A 103 -3.41 1.60 15.09
CA ILE A 103 -4.68 2.30 15.31
C ILE A 103 -5.05 3.00 14.02
N PHE A 104 -6.20 2.63 13.46
CA PHE A 104 -6.75 3.25 12.26
C PHE A 104 -7.93 4.12 12.62
N ASP A 105 -7.90 5.38 12.22
CA ASP A 105 -9.09 6.21 12.23
C ASP A 105 -10.11 5.65 11.22
N PRO A 106 -11.40 5.56 11.57
CA PRO A 106 -12.45 5.05 10.68
C PRO A 106 -12.85 6.10 9.64
N THR A 107 -11.87 6.61 8.90
CA THR A 107 -12.10 7.50 7.77
C THR A 107 -12.83 6.73 6.67
N ARG A 108 -13.55 7.46 5.81
CA ARG A 108 -14.24 6.87 4.65
C ARG A 108 -13.29 6.04 3.78
N GLU A 109 -12.08 6.52 3.56
CA GLU A 109 -11.06 5.83 2.76
C GLU A 109 -10.67 4.49 3.39
N ASN A 110 -10.36 4.47 4.69
CA ASN A 110 -9.98 3.24 5.37
C ASN A 110 -11.14 2.23 5.43
N ALA A 111 -12.35 2.70 5.73
CA ALA A 111 -13.55 1.86 5.79
C ALA A 111 -13.81 1.20 4.42
N LEU A 112 -13.77 1.97 3.34
CA LEU A 112 -13.94 1.42 1.99
C LEU A 112 -12.82 0.45 1.60
N ALA A 113 -11.58 0.71 1.99
CA ALA A 113 -10.47 -0.23 1.74
C ALA A 113 -10.68 -1.56 2.49
N HIS A 114 -11.14 -1.49 3.75
CA HIS A 114 -11.50 -2.66 4.54
C HIS A 114 -12.63 -3.47 3.90
N GLU A 115 -13.72 -2.80 3.53
CA GLU A 115 -14.87 -3.41 2.85
C GLU A 115 -14.46 -4.05 1.52
N HIS A 116 -13.64 -3.36 0.72
CA HIS A 116 -13.20 -3.86 -0.58
C HIS A 116 -12.43 -5.18 -0.50
N VAL A 117 -11.58 -5.35 0.53
CA VAL A 117 -10.89 -6.62 0.76
C VAL A 117 -11.89 -7.74 1.08
N ILE A 118 -12.85 -7.45 1.95
CA ILE A 118 -13.90 -8.41 2.33
C ILE A 118 -14.70 -8.83 1.10
N GLU A 119 -15.16 -7.87 0.29
CA GLU A 119 -15.88 -8.14 -0.96
C GLU A 119 -15.05 -8.97 -1.94
N ASN A 120 -13.74 -8.73 -2.02
CA ASN A 120 -12.86 -9.50 -2.89
C ASN A 120 -12.71 -10.96 -2.43
N VAL A 121 -12.59 -11.18 -1.11
CA VAL A 121 -12.55 -12.53 -0.54
C VAL A 121 -13.87 -13.26 -0.78
N MET A 122 -15.00 -12.57 -0.62
CA MET A 122 -16.35 -13.12 -0.85
C MET A 122 -16.57 -13.71 -2.24
N LYS A 123 -15.79 -13.30 -3.25
CA LYS A 123 -15.85 -13.89 -4.60
C LYS A 123 -15.49 -15.37 -4.63
N THR A 124 -14.76 -15.85 -3.63
CA THR A 124 -14.21 -17.22 -3.61
C THR A 124 -14.42 -17.94 -2.28
N HIS A 125 -14.70 -17.23 -1.19
CA HIS A 125 -14.84 -17.80 0.15
C HIS A 125 -15.99 -17.15 0.92
N THR A 126 -16.67 -17.94 1.75
CA THR A 126 -17.50 -17.40 2.84
C THR A 126 -16.57 -16.81 3.92
N ILE A 127 -16.87 -15.60 4.39
CA ILE A 127 -16.06 -14.89 5.37
C ILE A 127 -16.92 -14.40 6.54
N ILE A 128 -16.44 -14.61 7.76
CA ILE A 128 -16.90 -13.90 8.96
C ILE A 128 -16.13 -12.57 9.01
N PRO A 129 -16.77 -11.42 8.74
CA PRO A 129 -16.09 -10.14 8.78
C PRO A 129 -15.73 -9.77 10.23
N MET A 130 -14.50 -9.31 10.43
CA MET A 130 -14.07 -8.74 11.71
C MET A 130 -14.42 -7.27 11.79
N SER A 131 -14.51 -6.73 13.01
CA SER A 131 -14.68 -5.29 13.20
C SER A 131 -13.51 -4.51 12.60
N PHE A 132 -13.81 -3.33 12.07
CA PHE A 132 -12.80 -2.39 11.59
C PHE A 132 -11.77 -2.07 12.69
N GLY A 133 -10.50 -1.92 12.31
CA GLY A 133 -9.41 -1.58 13.22
C GLY A 133 -8.84 -2.76 14.01
N THR A 134 -9.20 -4.00 13.68
CA THR A 134 -8.65 -5.19 14.35
C THR A 134 -7.21 -5.43 13.92
N VAL A 135 -6.24 -5.17 14.81
CA VAL A 135 -4.80 -5.34 14.53
C VAL A 135 -4.12 -6.20 15.60
N PHE A 136 -3.33 -7.18 15.16
CA PHE A 136 -2.48 -8.04 15.99
C PHE A 136 -1.00 -7.70 15.77
N ARG A 137 -0.11 -8.10 16.69
CA ARG A 137 1.33 -7.85 16.51
C ARG A 137 1.95 -8.90 15.60
N THR A 138 1.61 -10.16 15.83
CA THR A 138 2.20 -11.29 15.12
C THR A 138 1.15 -12.25 14.58
N ASP A 139 1.57 -13.06 13.62
CA ASP A 139 0.77 -14.18 13.12
C ASP A 139 0.51 -15.22 14.22
N ASP A 140 1.41 -15.36 15.20
CA ASP A 140 1.24 -16.30 16.32
C ASP A 140 0.15 -15.85 17.28
N ASP A 141 0.04 -14.54 17.56
CA ASP A 141 -1.07 -13.98 18.35
C ASP A 141 -2.42 -14.31 17.69
N ILE A 142 -2.48 -14.21 16.35
CA ILE A 142 -3.66 -14.56 15.57
C ILE A 142 -3.97 -16.05 15.71
N ARG A 143 -2.96 -16.92 15.56
CA ARG A 143 -3.13 -18.38 15.70
C ARG A 143 -3.62 -18.77 17.09
N GLU A 144 -3.15 -18.08 18.14
CA GLU A 144 -3.61 -18.32 19.51
C GLU A 144 -5.10 -17.99 19.66
N VAL A 145 -5.54 -16.83 19.15
CA VAL A 145 -6.96 -16.47 19.14
C VAL A 145 -7.77 -17.47 18.33
N LEU A 146 -7.38 -17.77 17.09
CA LEU A 146 -8.09 -18.74 16.24
C LEU A 146 -8.23 -20.09 16.95
N ARG A 147 -7.19 -20.57 17.64
CA ARG A 147 -7.24 -21.81 18.43
C ARG A 147 -8.25 -21.73 19.57
N SER A 148 -8.28 -20.63 20.31
CA SER A 148 -9.13 -20.48 21.50
C SER A 148 -10.63 -20.49 21.18
N ILE A 149 -11.02 -19.95 20.02
CA ILE A 149 -12.43 -19.82 19.60
C ILE A 149 -12.78 -20.68 18.38
N TYR A 150 -11.91 -21.63 18.02
CA TYR A 150 -12.06 -22.48 16.83
C TYR A 150 -13.44 -23.14 16.70
N PRO A 151 -14.00 -23.80 17.75
CA PRO A 151 -15.30 -24.46 17.62
C PRO A 151 -16.41 -23.48 17.25
N SER A 152 -16.44 -22.31 17.90
CA SER A 152 -17.44 -21.27 17.66
C SER A 152 -17.34 -20.70 16.24
N LEU A 153 -16.12 -20.46 15.75
CA LEU A 153 -15.91 -19.96 14.38
C LEU A 153 -16.36 -20.97 13.33
N LYS A 154 -16.11 -22.26 13.54
CA LYS A 154 -16.58 -23.34 12.65
C LYS A 154 -18.10 -23.42 12.60
N ASP A 155 -18.76 -23.31 13.75
CA ASP A 155 -20.22 -23.35 13.81
C ASP A 155 -20.84 -22.18 13.02
N VAL A 156 -20.29 -20.97 13.17
CA VAL A 156 -20.75 -19.78 12.42
C VAL A 156 -20.49 -19.94 10.92
N LEU A 157 -19.28 -20.36 10.52
CA LEU A 157 -18.97 -20.57 9.09
C LEU A 157 -19.91 -21.60 8.45
N LYS A 158 -20.23 -22.69 9.15
CA LYS A 158 -21.16 -23.73 8.69
C LYS A 158 -22.60 -23.23 8.54
N GLN A 159 -23.02 -22.24 9.32
CA GLN A 159 -24.35 -21.63 9.19
C GLN A 159 -24.46 -20.68 7.98
N MET A 160 -23.32 -20.20 7.47
CA MET A 160 -23.24 -19.25 6.37
C MET A 160 -22.96 -19.92 5.01
N SER A 161 -22.53 -21.18 5.00
CA SER A 161 -22.25 -22.01 3.82
C SER A 161 -23.46 -22.83 3.38
#